data_AF-A0A4R2ZTY6-F1
#
_entry.id   AF-A0A4R2ZTY6-F1
#
_cell.length_a   1.000
_cell.length_b   1.000
_cell.length_c   1.000
_cell.angle_alpha   90.00
_cell.angle_beta   90.00
_cell.angle_gamma   90.00
#
_symmetry.space_group_name_H-M   'P 1'
#
loop_
_entity.id
_entity.type
_entity.pdbx_description
1 polymer ?
#
loop_
_entity_poly.entity_id
_entity_poly.type
_entity_poly.pdbx_seq_one_letter_code
_entity_poly.pdbx_strand_id
1 'polypeptide(L)'
;MMEALPSIHVLSDCQNERERANWLLTAPPDLLSSCEMTIRRVLKGTAFLDGLSYLDIETAAHRRDRRPDGRYFQSMQLKAARGVMYRIALGLPPVW
;
A
#
# COMPACT_ATOMS: atom_id res chain seq x y z
N MET A 1 3.38 22.15 2.33
CA MET A 1 4.69 21.51 2.57
C MET A 1 4.41 20.34 3.49
N MET A 2 4.32 19.13 2.94
CA MET A 2 3.90 17.94 3.70
C MET A 2 5.16 17.20 4.13
N GLU A 3 5.39 17.08 5.43
CA GLU A 3 6.41 16.23 6.04
C GLU A 3 6.07 14.74 5.77
N ALA A 4 6.06 14.32 4.51
CA ALA A 4 5.80 12.94 4.09
C ALA A 4 7.08 12.08 4.11
N LEU A 5 8.26 12.72 4.21
CA LEU A 5 9.55 12.05 4.30
C LEU A 5 9.74 11.19 5.57
N PRO A 6 9.31 11.60 6.79
CA PRO A 6 9.52 10.83 8.01
C PRO A 6 8.89 9.43 7.97
N SER A 7 7.70 9.28 7.37
CA SER A 7 7.01 7.98 7.33
C SER A 7 7.65 7.00 6.34
N ILE A 8 8.30 7.48 5.27
CA ILE A 8 8.98 6.63 4.28
C ILE A 8 10.26 6.02 4.87
N HIS A 9 10.94 6.74 5.76
CA HIS A 9 12.07 6.18 6.51
C HIS A 9 11.63 4.93 7.29
N VAL A 10 10.44 4.97 7.91
CA VAL A 10 9.86 3.81 8.62
C VAL A 10 9.67 2.60 7.68
N LEU A 11 9.26 2.80 6.42
CA LEU A 11 9.14 1.70 5.46
C LEU A 11 10.50 1.07 5.12
N SER A 12 11.53 1.89 4.99
CA SER A 12 12.89 1.43 4.70
C SER A 12 13.49 0.66 5.88
N ASP A 13 13.12 1.02 7.09
CA ASP A 13 13.58 0.40 8.34
C ASP A 13 12.82 -0.89 8.69
N CYS A 14 11.73 -1.20 8.00
CA CYS A 14 11.01 -2.47 8.18
C CYS A 14 11.93 -3.65 7.84
N GLN A 15 12.01 -4.63 8.74
CA GLN A 15 12.93 -5.77 8.64
C GLN A 15 12.33 -6.92 7.82
N ASN A 16 11.01 -7.08 7.84
CA ASN A 16 10.32 -8.19 7.22
C ASN A 16 9.05 -7.75 6.46
N GLU A 17 8.49 -8.66 5.67
CA GLU A 17 7.28 -8.40 4.87
C GLU A 17 6.06 -8.08 5.74
N ARG A 18 5.99 -8.60 6.98
CA ARG A 18 4.87 -8.34 7.90
C ARG A 18 4.82 -6.88 8.31
N GLU A 19 5.97 -6.33 8.69
CA GLU A 19 6.13 -4.91 9.03
C GLU A 19 5.82 -4.01 7.83
N ARG A 20 6.32 -4.37 6.64
CA ARG A 20 6.04 -3.62 5.40
C ARG A 20 4.56 -3.64 5.04
N ALA A 21 3.90 -4.80 5.15
CA ALA A 21 2.46 -4.93 4.92
C ALA A 21 1.65 -4.10 5.92
N ASN A 22 2.03 -4.12 7.21
CA ASN A 22 1.39 -3.30 8.22
C ASN A 22 1.58 -1.79 7.96
N TRP A 23 2.77 -1.38 7.55
CA TRP A 23 3.02 0.01 7.14
C TRP A 23 2.15 0.41 5.95
N LEU A 24 2.07 -0.44 4.91
CA LEU A 24 1.25 -0.19 3.72
C LEU A 24 -0.25 -0.07 4.02
N LEU A 25 -0.75 -0.82 5.01
CA LEU A 25 -2.15 -0.76 5.46
C LEU A 25 -2.47 0.48 6.29
N THR A 26 -1.49 1.00 7.02
CA THR A 26 -1.66 2.13 7.96
C THR A 26 -1.26 3.47 7.35
N ALA A 27 -0.50 3.46 6.24
CA ALA A 27 -0.11 4.65 5.51
C ALA A 27 -1.34 5.40 4.93
N PRO A 28 -1.39 6.74 5.04
CA PRO A 28 -2.44 7.52 4.39
C PRO A 28 -2.46 7.31 2.86
N PRO A 29 -3.64 7.15 2.21
CA PRO A 29 -3.72 6.97 0.76
C PRO A 29 -3.05 8.09 -0.06
N ASP A 30 -3.13 9.33 0.42
CA ASP A 30 -2.49 10.48 -0.21
C ASP A 30 -0.96 10.36 -0.20
N LEU A 31 -0.39 9.75 0.86
CA LEU A 31 1.03 9.49 0.97
C LEU A 31 1.46 8.38 0.01
N LEU A 32 0.68 7.30 -0.08
CA LEU A 32 0.92 6.22 -1.04
C LEU A 32 0.94 6.76 -2.48
N SER A 33 0.04 7.69 -2.80
CA SER A 33 -0.07 8.30 -4.14
C SER A 33 1.03 9.32 -4.41
N SER A 34 1.36 10.17 -3.43
CA SER A 34 2.36 11.24 -3.60
C SER A 34 3.79 10.71 -3.61
N CYS A 35 4.05 9.61 -2.91
CA CYS A 35 5.38 9.03 -2.74
C CYS A 35 5.52 7.67 -3.45
N GLU A 36 4.63 7.37 -4.40
CA GLU A 36 4.50 6.06 -5.06
C GLU A 36 5.85 5.55 -5.58
N MET A 37 6.62 6.39 -6.27
CA MET A 37 7.92 6.00 -6.85
C MET A 37 8.96 5.63 -5.79
N THR A 38 8.99 6.35 -4.67
CA THR A 38 9.90 6.06 -3.56
C THR A 38 9.51 4.77 -2.86
N ILE A 39 8.22 4.59 -2.56
CA ILE A 39 7.68 3.37 -1.95
C ILE A 39 7.97 2.17 -2.88
N ARG A 40 7.66 2.29 -4.17
CA ARG A 40 7.95 1.26 -5.18
C ARG A 40 9.42 0.88 -5.21
N ARG A 41 10.34 1.85 -5.11
CA ARG A 41 11.78 1.60 -5.08
C ARG A 41 12.18 0.77 -3.86
N VAL A 42 11.67 1.12 -2.68
CA VAL A 42 11.94 0.36 -1.44
C VAL A 42 11.42 -1.06 -1.57
N LEU A 43 10.15 -1.24 -1.98
CA LEU A 43 9.53 -2.56 -2.11
C LEU A 43 10.23 -3.46 -3.15
N LYS A 44 10.69 -2.88 -4.27
CA LYS A 44 11.52 -3.60 -5.25
C LYS A 44 12.87 -4.01 -4.68
N GLY A 45 13.52 -3.13 -3.91
CA GLY A 45 14.80 -3.42 -3.26
C GLY A 45 14.72 -4.58 -2.27
N THR A 46 13.55 -4.82 -1.68
CA THR A 46 13.29 -5.92 -0.75
C THR A 46 12.60 -7.12 -1.41
N ALA A 47 12.44 -7.11 -2.74
CA ALA A 47 11.71 -8.12 -3.52
C ALA A 47 10.28 -8.41 -3.02
N PHE A 48 9.61 -7.45 -2.36
CA PHE A 48 8.28 -7.65 -1.79
C PHE A 48 7.19 -7.43 -2.85
N LEU A 49 6.94 -8.45 -3.67
CA LEU A 49 6.06 -8.38 -4.85
C LEU A 49 4.59 -8.15 -4.50
N ASP A 50 4.07 -8.80 -3.45
CA ASP A 50 2.67 -8.60 -3.03
C ASP A 50 2.41 -7.14 -2.61
N GLY A 51 3.38 -6.51 -1.94
CA GLY A 51 3.32 -5.09 -1.58
C GLY A 51 3.29 -4.17 -2.80
N LEU A 52 4.00 -4.52 -3.88
CA LEU A 52 3.96 -3.79 -5.14
C LEU A 52 2.58 -3.89 -5.80
N SER A 53 2.02 -5.10 -5.87
CA SER A 53 0.67 -5.32 -6.40
C SER A 53 -0.39 -4.57 -5.59
N TYR A 54 -0.28 -4.55 -4.26
CA TYR A 54 -1.14 -3.75 -3.40
C TYR A 54 -1.03 -2.25 -3.71
N LEU A 55 0.20 -1.71 -3.78
CA LEU A 55 0.43 -0.29 -4.08
C LEU A 55 -0.21 0.12 -5.42
N ASP A 56 -0.06 -0.71 -6.45
CA ASP A 56 -0.66 -0.47 -7.77
C ASP A 56 -2.18 -0.40 -7.69
N ILE A 57 -2.80 -1.34 -6.98
CA ILE A 57 -4.26 -1.43 -6.85
C ILE A 57 -4.81 -0.28 -6.00
N GLU A 58 -4.18 0.05 -4.87
CA GLU A 58 -4.63 1.10 -3.94
C GLU A 58 -4.51 2.49 -4.58
N THR A 59 -3.39 2.79 -5.24
CA THR A 59 -3.20 4.08 -5.93
C THR A 59 -4.10 4.21 -7.16
N ALA A 60 -4.34 3.14 -7.91
CA ALA A 60 -5.29 3.15 -9.03
C ALA A 60 -6.73 3.42 -8.54
N ALA A 61 -7.14 2.81 -7.42
CA ALA A 61 -8.44 3.08 -6.82
C ALA A 61 -8.57 4.53 -6.34
N HIS A 62 -7.50 5.10 -5.78
CA HIS A 62 -7.48 6.48 -5.32
C HIS A 62 -7.55 7.50 -6.47
N ARG A 63 -6.95 7.20 -7.62
CA ARG A 63 -6.97 8.04 -8.83
C ARG A 63 -8.26 7.94 -9.64
N ARG A 64 -9.10 6.95 -9.38
CA ARG A 64 -10.36 6.75 -10.12
C ARG A 64 -11.35 7.87 -9.80
N ASP A 65 -12.16 8.22 -10.80
CA ASP A 65 -13.26 9.15 -10.60
C ASP A 65 -14.13 8.74 -9.41
N ARG A 66 -14.49 9.76 -8.62
CA ARG A 66 -15.41 9.57 -7.50
C ARG A 66 -16.76 9.14 -8.05
N ARG A 67 -17.45 8.31 -7.27
CA ARG A 67 -18.84 7.94 -7.55
C ARG A 67 -19.73 9.20 -7.48
N PRO A 68 -20.97 9.15 -8.03
CA PRO A 68 -21.91 10.27 -7.94
C PRO A 68 -22.21 10.75 -6.51
N ASP A 69 -22.01 9.89 -5.51
CA ASP A 69 -22.14 10.21 -4.07
C ASP A 69 -20.88 10.83 -3.45
N GLY A 70 -19.86 11.15 -4.26
CA GLY A 70 -18.58 11.71 -3.83
C GLY A 70 -17.63 10.71 -3.15
N ARG A 71 -18.00 9.42 -3.04
CA ARG A 71 -17.16 8.40 -2.39
C ARG A 71 -16.16 7.79 -3.36
N TYR A 72 -15.06 7.28 -2.81
CA TYR A 72 -14.11 6.46 -3.56
C TYR A 72 -14.77 5.15 -4.02
N PHE A 73 -14.39 4.71 -5.22
CA PHE A 73 -14.80 3.41 -5.73
C PHE A 73 -14.01 2.30 -5.03
N GLN A 74 -14.67 1.49 -4.21
CA GLN A 74 -14.06 0.31 -3.58
C GLN A 74 -14.31 -0.93 -4.42
N SER A 75 -13.37 -1.26 -5.31
CA SER A 75 -13.45 -2.46 -6.14
C SER A 75 -13.29 -3.74 -5.30
N MET A 76 -13.81 -4.86 -5.79
CA MET A 76 -13.54 -6.18 -5.20
C MET A 76 -12.03 -6.47 -5.17
N GLN A 77 -11.31 -6.04 -6.21
CA GLN A 77 -9.86 -6.16 -6.31
C GLN A 77 -9.13 -5.38 -5.20
N LEU A 78 -9.58 -4.16 -4.87
CA LEU A 78 -9.02 -3.38 -3.76
C LEU A 78 -9.24 -4.09 -2.42
N LYS A 79 -10.45 -4.62 -2.21
CA LYS A 79 -10.77 -5.38 -0.98
C LYS A 79 -9.91 -6.65 -0.87
N ALA A 80 -9.74 -7.38 -1.97
CA ALA A 80 -8.87 -8.56 -2.03
C ALA A 80 -7.41 -8.21 -1.72
N ALA A 81 -6.86 -7.17 -2.36
CA ALA A 81 -5.49 -6.70 -2.13
C ALA A 81 -5.24 -6.30 -0.67
N ARG A 82 -6.18 -5.56 -0.06
CA ARG A 82 -6.12 -5.25 1.38
C ARG A 82 -6.17 -6.52 2.23
N GLY A 83 -7.03 -7.48 1.87
CA GLY A 83 -7.11 -8.78 2.54
C GLY A 83 -5.78 -9.55 2.50
N VAL A 84 -5.11 -9.56 1.35
CA VAL A 84 -3.76 -10.15 1.20
C VAL A 84 -2.77 -9.46 2.14
N MET A 85 -2.72 -8.12 2.14
CA MET A 85 -1.83 -7.38 3.04
C MET A 85 -2.13 -7.68 4.52
N TYR A 86 -3.40 -7.78 4.91
CA TYR A 86 -3.77 -8.14 6.28
C TYR A 86 -3.26 -9.53 6.65
N ARG A 87 -3.36 -10.51 5.74
CA ARG A 87 -2.80 -11.85 5.97
C ARG A 87 -1.29 -11.80 6.18
N ILE A 88 -0.57 -11.10 5.30
CA ILE A 88 0.89 -10.96 5.42
C ILE A 88 1.27 -10.25 6.72
N ALA A 89 0.58 -9.17 7.10
CA ALA A 89 0.82 -8.48 8.37
C ALA A 89 0.66 -9.43 9.58
N LEU A 90 -0.32 -10.33 9.53
CA LEU A 90 -0.54 -11.38 10.54
C LEU A 90 0.47 -12.54 10.47
N GLY A 91 1.38 -12.56 9.50
CA GLY A 91 2.32 -13.67 9.27
C GLY A 91 1.71 -14.88 8.57
N LEU A 92 0.57 -14.71 7.92
CA LEU A 92 -0.12 -15.73 7.13
C LEU A 92 0.28 -15.61 5.65
N PRO A 93 0.29 -16.72 4.89
CA PRO A 93 0.64 -16.68 3.47
C PRO A 93 -0.41 -15.89 2.65
N PRO A 94 0.01 -15.17 1.59
CA PRO A 94 -0.89 -14.45 0.70
C PRO A 94 -1.82 -15.41 -0.06
N VAL A 95 -3.04 -14.95 -0.39
CA VAL A 95 -4.02 -15.67 -1.21
C VAL A 95 -4.72 -14.65 -2.10
N TRP A 96 -4.51 -14.74 -3.41
CA TRP A 96 -5.07 -13.85 -4.43
C TRP A 96 -6.30 -14.45 -5.11
#